data_AF-A0A7W0NCF9-F1
#
_entry.id   AF-A0A7W0NCF9-F1
#
_cell.length_a   1.000
_cell.length_b   1.000
_cell.length_c   1.000
_cell.angle_alpha   90.00
_cell.angle_beta   90.00
_cell.angle_gamma   90.00
#
_symmetry.space_group_name_H-M   'P 1'
#
loop_
_entity.id
_entity.type
_entity.pdbx_description
1 polymer ?
#
loop_
_entity_poly.entity_id
_entity_poly.type
_entity_poly.pdbx_seq_one_letter_code
_entity_poly.pdbx_strand_id
1 'polypeptide(L)' 'MEPERYNELTARGDQARANLVAALRECHGLADAVAQLQGADLLEVLESIDSLRFVMAESSQLLQGVVRGFESERG' A
#
# COMPACT_ATOMS: atom_id res chain seq x y z
N MET A 1 -19.12 -0.41 -25.04
CA MET A 1 -19.39 -0.40 -23.59
C MET A 1 -20.19 0.86 -23.32
N GLU A 2 -21.34 0.77 -22.65
CA GLU A 2 -22.20 1.91 -22.39
C GLU A 2 -21.48 2.98 -21.53
N PRO A 3 -21.62 4.28 -21.83
CA PRO A 3 -20.92 5.38 -21.14
C PRO A 3 -21.16 5.42 -19.62
N GLU A 4 -22.38 5.10 -19.20
CA GLU A 4 -22.79 5.09 -17.78
C GLU A 4 -22.00 4.05 -16.98
N ARG A 5 -21.77 2.87 -17.57
CA ARG A 5 -21.02 1.79 -16.95
C ARG A 5 -19.54 2.11 -16.78
N TYR A 6 -18.97 2.87 -17.70
CA TYR A 6 -17.58 3.36 -17.59
C TYR A 6 -17.42 4.37 -16.45
N ASN A 7 -18.38 5.29 -16.31
CA ASN A 7 -18.38 6.28 -15.23
C ASN A 7 -18.52 5.62 -13.85
N GLU A 8 -19.40 4.62 -13.72
CA GLU A 8 -19.55 3.87 -12.46
C GLU A 8 -18.28 3.11 -12.06
N LEU A 9 -17.60 2.47 -13.02
CA LEU A 9 -16.34 1.76 -12.76
C LEU A 9 -15.23 2.72 -12.34
N THR A 10 -15.15 3.88 -12.99
CA THR A 10 -14.17 4.92 -12.66
C THR A 10 -14.39 5.45 -11.24
N ALA A 11 -15.64 5.81 -10.90
CA ALA A 11 -15.99 6.30 -9.57
C ALA A 11 -15.70 5.26 -8.46
N ARG A 12 -15.94 3.97 -8.73
CA ARG A 12 -15.59 2.89 -7.81
C ARG A 12 -14.08 2.76 -7.63
N GLY A 13 -13.30 2.88 -8.70
CA GLY A 13 -11.84 2.87 -8.65
C GLY A 13 -11.30 4.01 -7.81
N ASP A 14 -11.80 5.23 -8.01
CA ASP A 14 -11.40 6.42 -7.25
C ASP A 14 -11.73 6.28 -5.76
N GLN A 15 -12.92 5.76 -5.43
CA GLN A 15 -13.29 5.52 -4.04
C GLN A 15 -12.42 4.44 -3.38
N ALA A 16 -12.13 3.33 -4.07
CA ALA A 16 -11.27 2.28 -3.56
C ALA A 16 -9.85 2.80 -3.30
N ARG A 17 -9.33 3.63 -4.21
CA ARG A 17 -8.05 4.31 -4.04
C ARG A 17 -8.05 5.25 -2.84
N ALA A 18 -9.08 6.07 -2.66
CA ALA A 18 -9.19 6.96 -1.49
C ALA A 18 -9.19 6.17 -0.16
N ASN A 19 -9.89 5.04 -0.13
CA ASN A 19 -9.90 4.15 1.04
C ASN A 19 -8.52 3.58 1.33
N LEU A 20 -7.78 3.17 0.28
CA LEU A 20 -6.42 2.67 0.43
C LEU A 20 -5.46 3.75 0.97
N VAL A 21 -5.53 4.98 0.43
CA VAL A 21 -4.75 6.12 0.95
C VAL A 21 -5.04 6.35 2.44
N ALA A 22 -6.31 6.28 2.84
CA ALA A 22 -6.69 6.43 4.25
C ALA A 22 -6.11 5.30 5.13
N ALA A 23 -6.08 4.06 4.63
CA ALA A 23 -5.50 2.92 5.35
C ALA A 23 -3.97 3.02 5.48
N LEU A 24 -3.31 3.63 4.50
CA LEU A 24 -1.84 3.78 4.47
C LEU A 24 -1.33 5.03 5.19
N ARG A 25 -2.20 5.77 5.89
CA ARG A 25 -1.86 7.07 6.47
C ARG A 25 -0.63 7.06 7.39
N GLU A 26 -0.46 6.00 8.18
CA GLU A 26 0.69 5.81 9.06
C GLU A 26 1.98 5.48 8.30
N CYS A 27 1.85 5.04 7.05
CA CYS A 27 2.94 4.75 6.13
C CYS A 27 3.26 5.95 5.20
N HIS A 28 2.91 7.18 5.60
CA HIS A 28 3.12 8.49 4.92
C HIS A 28 3.54 8.44 3.44
N GLY A 29 4.81 8.16 3.13
CA GLY A 29 5.32 8.14 1.75
C GLY A 29 4.59 7.17 0.80
N LEU A 30 4.05 6.08 1.34
CA LEU A 30 3.25 5.13 0.56
C LEU A 30 1.83 5.66 0.30
N ALA A 31 1.22 6.35 1.27
CA ALA A 31 -0.06 7.01 1.08
C ALA A 31 0.04 8.13 0.04
N ASP A 32 1.13 8.91 0.07
CA ASP A 32 1.38 9.98 -0.90
C ASP A 32 1.58 9.42 -2.31
N ALA A 33 2.37 8.35 -2.47
CA ALA A 33 2.57 7.68 -3.75
C ALA A 33 1.23 7.19 -4.34
N VAL A 34 0.40 6.51 -3.55
CA VAL A 34 -0.93 6.05 -3.99
C VAL A 34 -1.86 7.23 -4.30
N ALA A 35 -1.76 8.36 -3.60
CA ALA A 35 -2.60 9.54 -3.85
C ALA A 35 -2.22 10.34 -5.11
N GLN A 36 -0.94 10.30 -5.51
CA GLN A 36 -0.43 11.19 -6.57
C GLN A 36 -0.19 10.49 -7.91
N LEU A 37 0.21 9.21 -7.89
CA LEU A 37 0.54 8.48 -9.12
C LEU A 37 -0.71 8.09 -9.93
N GLN A 38 -0.55 7.84 -11.23
CA GLN A 38 -1.66 7.49 -12.12
C GLN A 38 -1.22 6.40 -13.10
N GLY A 39 -2.17 5.71 -13.71
CA GLY A 39 -1.88 4.76 -14.78
C GLY A 39 -0.89 3.67 -14.37
N ALA A 40 0.16 3.46 -15.18
CA ALA A 40 1.15 2.41 -14.97
C ALA A 40 1.91 2.56 -13.64
N ASP A 41 2.33 3.79 -13.30
CA ASP A 41 3.10 4.05 -12.08
C ASP A 41 2.31 3.71 -10.82
N LEU A 42 1.00 4.00 -10.82
CA LEU A 42 0.12 3.61 -9.72
C LEU A 42 0.02 2.09 -9.62
N LEU A 43 -0.10 1.38 -10.75
CA LEU A 43 -0.20 -0.08 -10.76
C LEU A 43 1.08 -0.74 -10.21
N GLU A 44 2.25 -0.26 -10.60
CA GLU A 44 3.54 -0.77 -10.09
C GLU A 44 3.65 -0.61 -8.57
N VAL A 45 3.22 0.54 -8.03
CA VAL A 45 3.18 0.75 -6.58
C VAL A 45 2.18 -0.19 -5.91
N LEU A 46 1.00 -0.40 -6.50
CA LEU A 46 0.00 -1.32 -5.94
C LEU A 46 0.50 -2.78 -5.92
N GLU A 47 1.22 -3.22 -6.95
CA GLU A 47 1.87 -4.54 -6.99
C GLU A 47 2.96 -4.68 -5.92
N SER A 48 3.74 -3.61 -5.71
CA SER A 48 4.75 -3.56 -4.64
C SER A 48 4.11 -3.65 -3.25
N ILE A 49 2.96 -2.99 -3.05
CA ILE A 49 2.20 -3.03 -1.79
C ILE A 49 1.66 -4.44 -1.52
N ASP A 50 1.10 -5.12 -2.53
CA ASP A 50 0.59 -6.48 -2.34
C ASP A 50 1.72 -7.46 -2.05
N SER A 51 2.86 -7.32 -2.73
CA SER A 51 4.07 -8.10 -2.43
C SER A 51 4.55 -7.89 -1.00
N LEU A 52 4.58 -6.64 -0.52
CA LEU A 52 4.95 -6.32 0.86
C LEU A 52 3.96 -6.94 1.86
N ARG A 53 2.66 -6.87 1.60
CA ARG A 53 1.63 -7.48 2.44
C ARG A 53 1.82 -8.99 2.58
N PHE A 54 2.12 -9.66 1.47
CA PHE A 54 2.42 -11.10 1.46
C PHE A 54 3.65 -11.41 2.33
N VAL A 55 4.75 -10.69 2.11
CA VAL A 55 5.98 -10.87 2.90
C VAL A 55 5.73 -10.59 4.38
N MET A 56 5.05 -9.49 4.74
CA MET A 56 4.80 -9.13 6.13
C MET A 56 3.93 -10.16 6.88
N ALA A 57 2.98 -10.80 6.19
CA ALA A 57 2.18 -11.87 6.80
C ALA A 57 3.06 -13.06 7.24
N GLU A 58 4.15 -13.33 6.53
CA GLU A 58 5.09 -14.41 6.84
C GLU A 58 6.27 -13.97 7.72
N SER A 59 6.56 -12.66 7.78
CA SER A 59 7.83 -12.12 8.31
C SER A 59 7.81 -11.72 9.80
N SER A 60 6.75 -12.02 10.55
CA SER A 60 6.63 -11.57 11.95
C SER A 60 7.83 -11.97 12.83
N GLN A 61 8.36 -13.19 12.64
CA GLN A 61 9.54 -13.67 13.38
C GLN A 61 10.82 -12.92 12.99
N LEU A 62 11.01 -12.61 11.70
CA LEU A 62 12.17 -11.86 11.20
C LEU A 62 12.17 -10.43 11.75
N LEU A 63 11.00 -9.77 11.75
CA LEU A 63 10.84 -8.43 12.31
C LEU A 63 11.19 -8.39 13.80
N GLN A 64 10.71 -9.35 14.58
CA GLN A 64 11.06 -9.46 16.00
C GLN A 64 12.55 -9.70 16.21
N GLY A 65 13.19 -10.50 15.35
CA GLY A 65 14.64 -10.73 15.37
C GLY A 65 15.43 -9.44 15.16
N VAL A 66 15.05 -8.64 14.17
CA VAL A 66 15.68 -7.33 13.89
C VAL A 66 15.54 -6.39 15.08
N VAL A 67 14.33 -6.23 15.64
CA VAL A 67 14.09 -5.32 16.78
C VAL A 67 14.98 -5.68 17.97
N ARG A 68 15.03 -6.97 18.34
CA ARG A 68 15.84 -7.44 19.48
C ARG A 68 17.33 -7.19 19.26
N GLY A 69 17.82 -7.34 18.03
CA GLY A 69 19.21 -7.04 17.69
C GLY A 69 19.59 -5.59 18.01
N PHE A 70 18.76 -4.63 17.59
CA PHE A 70 19.02 -3.21 17.84
C PHE A 70 18.80 -2.78 19.30
N GLU A 71 17.90 -3.43 20.04
CA GLU A 71 17.75 -3.19 21.48
C GLU A 71 18.99 -3.67 22.26
N SER A 72 19.59 -4.79 21.86
CA SER A 72 20.81 -5.31 22.47
C SER A 72 22.05 -4.45 22.21
N GLU A 73 22.07 -3.65 21.14
CA GLU A 73 23.15 -2.72 20.83
C GLU A 73 23.06 -1.40 21.64
N ARG A 74 21.91 -1.14 22.28
CA ARG A 74 21.64 0.08 23.05
C ARG A 74 21.86 -0.07 24.56
N GLY A 75 22.07 -1.29 25.06
CA GLY A 75 22.34 -1.60 26.47
C GLY A 75 23.80 -1.90 26.74
#